data_AF-A0A7K3F1C9-F1
#
_entry.id   AF-A0A7K3F1C9-F1
#
_cell.length_a   1.000
_cell.length_b   1.000
_cell.length_c   1.000
_cell.angle_alpha   90.00
_cell.angle_beta   90.00
_cell.angle_gamma   90.00
#
_symmetry.space_group_name_H-M   'P 1'
#
loop_
_entity.id
_entity.type
_entity.pdbx_description
1 polymer ?
#
loop_
_entity_poly.entity_id
_entity_poly.type
_entity_poly.pdbx_seq_one_letter_code
_entity_poly.pdbx_strand_id
1 'polypeptide(L)' 'PRGREERRLVAREYREAREDGADPVLAVMRATGHSRRKSLRLIGQARDEGFLAPRRARR' A
#
# COMPACT_ATOMS: atom_id res chain seq x y z
N PRO A 1 -17.42 7.29 5.14
CA PRO A 1 -16.61 6.17 5.67
C PRO A 1 -15.89 5.34 4.57
N ARG A 2 -15.05 5.98 3.73
CA ARG A 2 -14.34 5.30 2.61
C ARG A 2 -12.92 4.82 2.94
N GLY A 3 -12.40 5.15 4.14
CA GLY A 3 -10.99 4.95 4.48
C GLY A 3 -10.54 3.49 4.51
N ARG A 4 -11.40 2.56 4.94
CA ARG A 4 -11.05 1.13 5.04
C ARG A 4 -10.97 0.45 3.67
N GLU A 5 -11.83 0.84 2.72
CA GLU A 5 -11.76 0.36 1.33
C GLU A 5 -10.53 0.93 0.62
N GLU A 6 -10.23 2.21 0.83
CA GLU A 6 -9.01 2.84 0.31
C GLU A 6 -7.75 2.13 0.85
N ARG A 7 -7.72 1.77 2.13
CA ARG A 7 -6.60 1.03 2.74
C ARG A 7 -6.48 -0.41 2.23
N ARG A 8 -7.60 -1.10 1.96
CA ARG A 8 -7.59 -2.43 1.33
C ARG A 8 -7.05 -2.37 -0.09
N LEU A 9 -7.49 -1.38 -0.88
CA LEU A 9 -6.99 -1.15 -2.23
C LEU A 9 -5.48 -0.89 -2.19
N VAL A 10 -5.03 0.05 -1.35
CA VAL A 10 -3.61 0.36 -1.14
C VAL A 10 -2.81 -0.89 -0.79
N ALA A 11 -3.32 -1.73 0.11
CA ALA A 11 -2.64 -2.96 0.51
C ALA A 11 -2.58 -4.03 -0.59
N ARG A 12 -3.56 -4.08 -1.48
CA ARG A 12 -3.56 -4.97 -2.65
C ARG A 12 -2.51 -4.53 -3.66
N GLU A 13 -2.59 -3.28 -4.12
CA GLU A 13 -1.69 -2.73 -5.14
C GLU A 13 -0.24 -2.70 -4.67
N TYR A 14 -0.02 -2.40 -3.39
CA TYR A 14 1.30 -2.45 -2.77
C TYR A 14 1.90 -3.87 -2.78
N ARG A 15 1.08 -4.89 -2.53
CA ARG A 15 1.53 -6.30 -2.53
C ARG A 15 1.80 -6.78 -3.94
N GLU A 16 0.88 -6.54 -4.86
CA GLU A 16 1.00 -6.93 -6.26
C GLU A 16 2.26 -6.33 -6.90
N ALA A 17 2.47 -5.02 -6.75
CA ALA A 17 3.69 -4.38 -7.25
C ALA A 17 4.96 -4.91 -6.57
N ARG A 18 4.91 -5.26 -5.27
CA ARG A 18 6.06 -5.84 -4.57
C ARG A 18 6.38 -7.26 -5.04
N GLU A 19 5.36 -8.06 -5.38
CA GLU A 19 5.52 -9.42 -5.91
C GLU A 19 6.03 -9.39 -7.35
N ASP A 20 5.58 -8.42 -8.15
CA ASP A 20 6.02 -8.17 -9.52
C ASP A 20 7.42 -7.53 -9.62
N GLY A 21 7.98 -7.07 -8.49
CA GLY A 21 9.26 -6.35 -8.45
C GLY A 21 9.20 -4.90 -8.92
N ALA A 22 7.99 -4.36 -9.11
CA ALA A 22 7.72 -2.97 -9.45
C ALA A 22 7.79 -2.04 -8.22
N ASP A 23 7.78 -0.71 -8.44
CA ASP A 23 7.76 0.27 -7.35
C ASP A 23 6.36 0.31 -6.69
N PRO A 24 6.23 -0.10 -5.42
CA PRO A 24 4.93 -0.26 -4.79
C PRO A 24 4.31 1.08 -4.36
N VAL A 25 5.11 2.14 -4.24
CA VAL A 25 4.59 3.49 -3.95
C VAL A 25 3.95 4.08 -5.19
N LEU A 26 4.57 3.89 -6.36
CA LEU A 26 4.09 4.32 -7.66
C LEU A 26 2.81 3.58 -8.04
N ALA A 27 2.73 2.26 -7.78
CA ALA A 27 1.51 1.49 -7.97
C ALA A 27 0.33 2.06 -7.14
N VAL A 28 0.58 2.35 -5.86
CA VAL A 28 -0.43 2.98 -5.00
C VAL A 28 -0.80 4.39 -5.48
N MET A 29 0.17 5.18 -5.96
CA MET A 29 -0.12 6.50 -6.54
C MET A 29 -1.01 6.38 -7.78
N ARG A 30 -0.72 5.44 -8.68
CA ARG A 30 -1.52 5.20 -9.89
C ARG A 30 -2.94 4.73 -9.56
N ALA A 31 -3.07 3.82 -8.60
CA ALA A 31 -4.37 3.27 -8.23
C ALA A 31 -5.26 4.24 -7.44
N THR A 32 -4.66 5.14 -6.66
CA THR A 32 -5.41 6.06 -5.78
C THR A 32 -5.49 7.49 -6.30
N GLY A 33 -4.67 7.86 -7.29
CA GLY A 33 -4.55 9.23 -7.79
C GLY A 33 -3.92 10.20 -6.79
N HIS A 34 -3.41 9.72 -5.66
CA HIS A 34 -2.85 10.57 -4.61
C HIS A 34 -1.38 10.91 -4.85
N SER A 35 -0.93 12.02 -4.26
CA SER A 35 0.48 12.39 -4.25
C SER A 35 1.30 11.40 -3.41
N ARG A 36 2.60 11.30 -3.71
CA ARG A 36 3.55 10.41 -3.01
C ARG A 36 3.45 10.49 -1.49
N ARG A 37 3.36 11.71 -0.93
CA ARG A 37 3.24 11.95 0.52
C ARG A 37 1.97 11.29 1.09
N LYS A 38 0.84 11.43 0.40
CA LYS A 38 -0.44 10.87 0.84
C LYS A 38 -0.47 9.35 0.64
N SER A 39 0.10 8.84 -0.44
CA SER A 39 0.26 7.40 -0.67
C SER A 39 1.09 6.72 0.41
N LEU A 40 2.22 7.31 0.82
CA LEU A 40 3.02 6.80 1.94
C LEU A 40 2.25 6.79 3.27
N ARG A 41 1.45 7.83 3.54
CA ARG A 41 0.59 7.88 4.72
C ARG A 41 -0.50 6.80 4.69
N LEU A 42 -1.07 6.49 3.52
CA LEU A 42 -2.05 5.41 3.35
C LEU A 42 -1.42 4.03 3.52
N ILE A 43 -0.23 3.82 2.98
CA ILE A 43 0.56 2.59 3.18
C ILE A 43 0.86 2.41 4.68
N GLY A 44 1.22 3.48 5.39
CA GLY A 44 1.42 3.47 6.84
C GLY A 44 0.16 3.05 7.60
N GLN A 45 -0.99 3.66 7.30
CA GLN A 45 -2.28 3.27 7.90
C GLN A 45 -2.67 1.83 7.57
N ALA A 46 -2.43 1.38 6.34
CA ALA A 46 -2.71 0.00 5.93
C ALA A 46 -1.81 -1.01 6.66
N ARG A 47 -0.59 -0.63 7.06
CA ARG A 47 0.26 -1.44 7.95
C ARG A 47 -0.27 -1.47 9.38
N ASP A 48 -0.66 -0.32 9.91
CA ASP A 48 -1.19 -0.19 11.27
C ASP A 48 -2.48 -1.00 11.45
N GLU A 49 -3.36 -1.01 10.44
CA GLU A 49 -4.57 -1.83 10.41
C GLU A 49 -4.33 -3.32 10.09
N GLY A 50 -3.08 -3.73 9.87
CA GLY A 50 -2.72 -5.13 9.62
C GLY A 50 -3.01 -5.65 8.21
N PHE A 51 -3.34 -4.79 7.24
CA PHE A 51 -3.55 -5.19 5.84
C PHE A 51 -2.25 -5.50 5.10
N LEU A 52 -1.13 -4.92 5.55
CA LEU A 52 0.18 -5.16 4.99
C LEU A 52 1.01 -5.98 5.98
N ALA A 53 1.53 -7.11 5.51
CA ALA A 53 2.47 -7.89 6.30
C ALA A 53 3.69 -7.01 6.68
N PRO A 54 4.19 -7.08 7.93
CA PRO A 54 5.46 -6.48 8.28
C PRO A 54 6.51 -7.01 7.29
N ARG A 55 7.45 -6.15 6.89
CA ARG A 55 8.51 -6.52 5.93
C ARG A 55 9.17 -7.79 6.46
N ARG A 56 8.80 -8.93 5.86
CA ARG A 56 9.32 -10.27 6.14
C ARG A 56 10.83 -10.14 6.38
N ALA A 57 11.26 -10.33 7.62
CA ALA A 57 12.63 -10.74 7.88
C ALA A 57 12.79 -12.03 7.08
N ARG A 58 13.61 -11.96 6.02
CA ARG A 58 13.92 -13.12 5.17
C ARG A 58 14.41 -14.24 6.08
N ARG A 59 13.78 -15.40 5.97
CA ARG A 59 14.36 -16.68 6.36
C ARG A 59 15.32 -17.11 5.25
#